data_AF-A0A840HMN1-F1
#
_entry.id   AF-A0A840HMN1-F1
#
_cell.length_a   1.000
_cell.length_b   1.000
_cell.length_c   1.000
_cell.angle_alpha   90.00
_cell.angle_beta   90.00
_cell.angle_gamma   90.00
#
_symmetry.space_group_name_H-M   'P 1'
#
loop_
_entity.id
_entity.type
_entity.pdbx_description
1 polymer ?
#
loop_
_entity_poly.entity_id
_entity_poly.type
_entity_poly.pdbx_seq_one_letter_code
_entity_poly.pdbx_strand_id
1 'polypeptide(L)'
;MINPKLALAVIGGLTIGLLVGPGAQAQQDNQWFPQAREKSQASNAKHPGGQKQVSKPRQIHAIRQDHPNNTKMAQATKTESAKKSHRLVLQVNSNEPAMMNLTLNNASNVAQYYRDLGEPVSIEVVTFGPGLHMLRDDTSPVKPRIEVLAMSHPEISFKACGNTQENMRKAENKDINLIPQATVVKSGVVRVMELQEQGWSYVKP
;
A
#
# COMPACT_ATOMS: atom_id res chain seq x y z
N MET A 1 -36.98 -63.39 30.02
CA MET A 1 -35.74 -63.69 30.77
C MET A 1 -34.67 -62.76 30.21
N ILE A 2 -34.35 -61.59 30.76
CA ILE A 2 -34.16 -61.14 32.16
C ILE A 2 -32.87 -61.71 32.78
N ASN A 3 -31.75 -60.99 32.53
CA ASN A 3 -30.73 -60.55 33.50
C ASN A 3 -29.80 -61.59 34.18
N PRO A 4 -28.77 -61.20 34.99
CA PRO A 4 -27.97 -59.94 35.04
C PRO A 4 -26.44 -60.09 35.41
N LYS A 5 -25.70 -58.95 35.53
CA LYS A 5 -24.46 -58.72 36.35
C LYS A 5 -23.18 -59.49 35.90
N LEU A 6 -21.93 -59.21 36.33
CA LEU A 6 -21.20 -58.21 37.16
C LEU A 6 -19.77 -58.06 36.52
N ALA A 7 -18.81 -57.16 36.80
CA ALA A 7 -18.53 -56.02 37.71
C ALA A 7 -17.82 -54.90 36.88
N LEU A 8 -17.30 -53.73 37.31
CA LEU A 8 -16.79 -53.08 38.53
C LEU A 8 -15.39 -53.50 39.08
N ALA A 9 -14.37 -52.69 38.78
CA ALA A 9 -13.10 -52.57 39.53
C ALA A 9 -12.49 -51.15 39.32
N VAL A 10 -11.63 -50.71 40.24
CA VAL A 10 -11.03 -49.35 40.33
C VAL A 10 -9.51 -49.49 40.57
N ILE A 11 -8.78 -48.36 40.70
CA ILE A 11 -7.35 -48.19 41.05
C ILE A 11 -6.45 -48.14 39.80
N GLY A 12 -5.53 -47.18 39.66
CA GLY A 12 -5.20 -46.06 40.55
C GLY A 12 -4.34 -45.00 39.86
N GLY A 13 -4.22 -43.81 40.46
CA GLY A 13 -3.44 -42.71 39.87
C GLY A 13 -1.94 -42.81 40.16
N LEU A 14 -1.12 -42.21 39.30
CA LEU A 14 0.28 -41.91 39.59
C LEU A 14 0.58 -40.45 39.20
N THR A 15 0.89 -39.62 40.20
CA THR A 15 1.30 -38.23 40.00
C THR A 15 2.81 -38.15 39.76
N ILE A 16 3.23 -37.64 38.61
CA ILE A 16 4.58 -37.12 38.38
C ILE A 16 4.43 -35.70 37.83
N GLY A 17 5.10 -34.74 38.45
CA GLY A 17 5.11 -33.33 38.05
C GLY A 17 6.54 -32.78 38.06
N LEU A 18 6.67 -31.48 37.74
CA LEU A 18 7.92 -30.76 37.45
C LEU A 18 8.54 -31.23 36.11
N LEU A 19 9.05 -30.36 35.24
CA LEU A 19 9.61 -29.02 35.46
C LEU A 19 9.07 -27.99 34.46
N VAL A 20 8.68 -26.80 34.94
CA VAL A 20 8.45 -25.61 34.10
C VAL A 20 9.66 -24.69 34.26
N GLY A 21 10.45 -24.55 33.20
CA GLY A 21 11.59 -23.63 33.16
C GLY A 21 11.19 -22.25 32.60
N PRO A 22 11.45 -21.14 33.30
CA PRO A 22 11.27 -19.80 32.74
C PRO A 22 12.45 -19.43 31.84
N GLY A 23 12.20 -19.16 30.55
CA GLY A 23 13.25 -18.83 29.58
C GLY A 23 12.78 -17.90 28.48
N ALA A 24 13.47 -16.75 28.35
CA ALA A 24 13.45 -15.82 27.22
C ALA A 24 12.05 -15.36 26.71
N GLN A 25 11.50 -14.32 27.33
CA GLN A 25 10.61 -13.41 26.60
C GLN A 25 11.46 -12.65 25.54
N ALA A 26 11.11 -12.78 24.26
CA ALA A 26 11.70 -11.96 23.22
C ALA A 26 11.08 -10.55 23.26
N GLN A 27 11.87 -9.54 23.65
CA GLN A 27 11.40 -8.16 23.65
C GLN A 27 11.49 -7.56 22.24
N GLN A 28 10.34 -7.26 21.64
CA GLN A 28 10.28 -6.44 20.43
C GLN A 28 10.36 -4.96 20.82
N ASP A 29 11.55 -4.37 20.67
CA ASP A 29 11.80 -2.95 20.95
C ASP A 29 11.12 -2.06 19.89
N ASN A 30 9.82 -1.85 20.07
CA ASN A 30 8.96 -1.10 19.17
C ASN A 30 9.09 0.43 19.41
N GLN A 31 10.30 0.97 19.26
CA GLN A 31 10.60 2.39 19.42
C GLN A 31 10.76 3.13 18.08
N TRP A 32 9.63 3.55 17.50
CA TRP A 32 9.61 4.62 16.49
C TRP A 32 8.87 5.84 17.06
N PHE A 33 9.61 6.72 17.73
CA PHE A 33 9.12 8.03 18.16
C PHE A 33 9.67 9.14 17.25
N PRO A 34 8.84 10.11 16.82
CA PRO A 34 9.27 11.17 15.92
C PRO A 34 10.05 12.25 16.67
N GLN A 35 11.28 12.55 16.23
CA GLN A 35 12.00 13.73 16.71
C GLN A 35 11.41 15.01 16.09
N ALA A 36 10.74 15.79 16.93
CA ALA A 36 10.35 17.16 16.61
C ALA A 36 11.56 18.10 16.67
N ARG A 37 11.38 19.34 16.16
CA ARG A 37 12.39 20.40 16.22
C ARG A 37 12.81 20.71 17.65
N GLU A 38 14.07 21.09 17.84
CA GLU A 38 14.48 21.94 18.95
C GLU A 38 15.28 23.17 18.47
N LYS A 39 15.36 24.21 19.31
CA LYS A 39 15.99 25.51 19.00
C LYS A 39 16.97 25.91 20.11
N SER A 40 18.16 26.34 19.73
CA SER A 40 19.08 27.12 20.57
C SER A 40 19.87 28.06 19.66
N GLN A 41 19.55 29.36 19.62
CA GLN A 41 19.91 30.40 20.59
C GLN A 41 21.43 30.62 20.69
N ALA A 42 21.92 31.65 19.99
CA ALA A 42 23.24 32.23 20.18
C ALA A 42 23.16 33.44 21.12
N SER A 43 24.22 33.68 21.89
CA SER A 43 24.29 34.72 22.93
C SER A 43 24.85 36.06 22.44
N ASN A 44 24.74 37.10 23.27
CA ASN A 44 24.93 38.52 22.93
C ASN A 44 26.13 39.14 23.66
N ALA A 45 26.97 39.95 22.98
CA ALA A 45 27.66 41.08 23.61
C ALA A 45 28.27 42.14 22.63
N LYS A 46 28.02 43.42 22.97
CA LYS A 46 28.86 44.65 22.82
C LYS A 46 29.10 45.35 21.46
N HIS A 47 28.65 46.61 21.43
CA HIS A 47 29.19 47.76 20.65
C HIS A 47 30.52 48.28 21.25
N PRO A 48 31.35 49.06 20.51
CA PRO A 48 31.10 50.46 20.09
C PRO A 48 30.75 50.59 18.58
N GLY A 49 30.50 51.78 18.00
CA GLY A 49 30.33 53.12 18.56
C GLY A 49 31.10 54.22 17.78
N GLY A 50 30.43 54.95 16.87
CA GLY A 50 31.02 56.08 16.15
C GLY A 50 30.08 56.70 15.10
N GLN A 51 29.86 58.02 15.18
CA GLN A 51 29.06 58.82 14.23
C GLN A 51 29.96 59.82 13.49
N LYS A 52 29.61 60.20 12.24
CA LYS A 52 29.77 61.59 11.74
C LYS A 52 29.07 61.89 10.41
N GLN A 53 28.46 63.08 10.38
CA GLN A 53 28.21 64.05 9.29
C GLN A 53 28.33 63.58 7.82
N VAL A 54 27.29 63.66 6.99
CA VAL A 54 26.68 64.90 6.40
C VAL A 54 27.59 65.63 5.41
N SER A 55 27.32 65.49 4.11
CA SER A 55 27.26 66.61 3.12
C SER A 55 26.79 66.12 1.73
N LYS A 56 26.28 67.07 0.92
CA LYS A 56 25.88 66.96 -0.50
C LYS A 56 26.37 68.27 -1.17
N PRO A 57 26.78 68.29 -2.46
CA PRO A 57 25.80 68.68 -3.48
C PRO A 57 26.00 68.16 -4.93
N ARG A 58 24.89 67.68 -5.51
CA ARG A 58 24.34 67.97 -6.86
C ARG A 58 25.22 68.64 -7.95
N GLN A 59 25.47 67.90 -9.04
CA GLN A 59 25.31 68.33 -10.45
C GLN A 59 24.60 67.16 -11.16
N ILE A 60 23.38 67.26 -11.72
CA ILE A 60 22.97 67.95 -12.96
C ILE A 60 23.87 67.61 -14.16
N HIS A 61 23.44 66.61 -14.92
CA HIS A 61 23.36 66.66 -16.38
C HIS A 61 22.08 65.93 -16.81
N ALA A 62 21.45 66.34 -17.90
CA ALA A 62 20.17 65.80 -18.36
C ALA A 62 20.26 65.34 -19.80
N ILE A 63 19.90 64.09 -20.06
CA ILE A 63 19.58 63.59 -21.41
C ILE A 63 18.22 62.89 -21.31
N ARG A 64 17.23 63.43 -22.01
CA ARG A 64 16.02 62.68 -22.37
C ARG A 64 16.34 61.91 -23.64
N GLN A 65 16.05 60.61 -23.67
CA GLN A 65 15.52 59.96 -24.87
C GLN A 65 14.49 58.92 -24.42
N ASP A 66 13.24 59.18 -24.75
CA ASP A 66 12.14 58.20 -24.71
C ASP A 66 12.40 57.10 -25.75
N HIS A 67 11.94 55.86 -25.51
CA HIS A 67 11.57 54.84 -26.51
C HIS A 67 10.85 53.67 -25.76
N PRO A 68 10.14 52.75 -26.44
CA PRO A 68 8.73 52.54 -26.10
C PRO A 68 8.47 51.44 -25.07
N ASN A 69 7.36 51.63 -24.35
CA ASN A 69 6.79 50.67 -23.40
C ASN A 69 6.21 49.44 -24.13
N ASN A 70 7.08 48.49 -24.50
CA ASN A 70 6.69 47.27 -25.20
C ASN A 70 6.23 46.19 -24.20
N THR A 71 5.12 46.46 -23.50
CA THR A 71 4.44 45.49 -22.62
C THR A 71 3.77 44.38 -23.45
N LYS A 72 4.57 43.57 -24.14
CA LYS A 72 4.11 42.26 -24.62
C LYS A 72 3.62 41.50 -23.41
N MET A 73 2.32 41.21 -23.36
CA MET A 73 1.78 40.27 -22.39
C MET A 73 2.44 38.91 -22.65
N ALA A 74 3.44 38.59 -21.84
CA ALA A 74 3.96 37.24 -21.73
C ALA A 74 2.86 36.40 -21.12
N GLN A 75 1.96 35.91 -21.98
CA GLN A 75 1.03 34.85 -21.63
C GLN A 75 1.89 33.68 -21.20
N ALA A 76 1.98 33.47 -19.89
CA ALA A 76 2.63 32.32 -19.32
C ALA A 76 1.81 31.11 -19.74
N THR A 77 2.19 30.51 -20.87
CA THR A 77 1.74 29.17 -21.28
C THR A 77 2.20 28.23 -20.17
N LYS A 78 1.34 28.06 -19.17
CA LYS A 78 1.50 27.10 -18.09
C LYS A 78 1.54 25.74 -18.76
N THR A 79 2.75 25.26 -19.04
CA THR A 79 2.97 23.94 -19.64
C THR A 79 2.29 22.93 -18.74
N GLU A 80 1.14 22.44 -19.17
CA GLU A 80 0.38 21.45 -18.43
C GLU A 80 1.15 20.14 -18.58
N SER A 81 2.07 19.93 -17.63
CA SER A 81 2.90 18.74 -17.55
C SER A 81 2.00 17.53 -17.67
N ALA A 82 2.16 16.76 -18.75
CA ALA A 82 1.31 15.61 -19.03
C ALA A 82 1.26 14.70 -17.79
N LYS A 83 0.07 14.59 -17.18
CA LYS A 83 -0.12 13.91 -15.90
C LYS A 83 0.44 12.51 -15.98
N LYS A 84 1.30 12.15 -15.04
CA LYS A 84 2.00 10.87 -15.10
C LYS A 84 0.98 9.76 -14.88
N SER A 85 0.99 8.76 -15.77
CA SER A 85 0.19 7.55 -15.60
C SER A 85 0.99 6.54 -14.79
N HIS A 86 0.40 6.08 -13.68
CA HIS A 86 1.03 5.14 -12.76
C HIS A 86 0.36 3.77 -12.88
N ARG A 87 1.13 2.69 -12.72
CA ARG A 87 0.66 1.33 -13.01
C ARG A 87 1.27 0.35 -12.03
N LEU A 88 0.42 -0.39 -11.30
CA LEU A 88 0.81 -1.26 -10.18
C LEU A 88 0.22 -2.66 -10.36
N VAL A 89 1.07 -3.69 -10.28
CA VAL A 89 0.65 -5.08 -10.14
C VAL A 89 0.93 -5.57 -8.72
N LEU A 90 -0.12 -6.10 -8.07
CA LEU A 90 -0.10 -6.66 -6.73
C LEU A 90 -0.26 -8.18 -6.80
N GLN A 91 0.76 -8.93 -6.39
CA GLN A 91 0.68 -10.40 -6.35
C GLN A 91 0.11 -10.91 -5.02
N VAL A 92 -0.84 -11.85 -5.10
CA VAL A 92 -1.31 -12.65 -3.94
C VAL A 92 -1.14 -14.14 -4.23
N ASN A 93 -0.36 -14.84 -3.40
CA ASN A 93 -0.18 -16.29 -3.54
C ASN A 93 -0.26 -17.10 -2.24
N SER A 94 -0.69 -16.50 -1.14
CA SER A 94 -0.98 -17.17 0.14
C SER A 94 -2.49 -17.17 0.43
N ASN A 95 -2.98 -18.18 1.17
CA ASN A 95 -4.38 -18.22 1.64
C ASN A 95 -4.53 -17.54 3.01
N GLU A 96 -3.75 -16.49 3.26
CA GLU A 96 -3.69 -15.83 4.57
C GLU A 96 -4.57 -14.58 4.59
N PRO A 97 -5.65 -14.53 5.40
CA PRO A 97 -6.57 -13.39 5.43
C PRO A 97 -5.89 -12.06 5.75
N ALA A 98 -4.81 -12.07 6.53
CA ALA A 98 -4.00 -10.90 6.81
C ALA A 98 -3.31 -10.36 5.55
N MET A 99 -2.72 -11.24 4.73
CA MET A 99 -2.00 -10.85 3.49
C MET A 99 -2.97 -10.41 2.39
N MET A 100 -4.15 -11.04 2.30
CA MET A 100 -5.24 -10.57 1.44
C MET A 100 -5.69 -9.16 1.84
N ASN A 101 -5.93 -8.93 3.13
CA ASN A 101 -6.34 -7.60 3.63
C ASN A 101 -5.24 -6.55 3.48
N LEU A 102 -3.97 -6.89 3.66
CA LEU A 102 -2.84 -5.99 3.40
C LEU A 102 -2.75 -5.64 1.91
N THR A 103 -3.00 -6.59 1.01
CA THR A 103 -3.08 -6.32 -0.43
C THR A 103 -4.22 -5.35 -0.76
N LEU A 104 -5.40 -5.54 -0.18
CA LEU A 104 -6.54 -4.63 -0.34
C LEU A 104 -6.26 -3.24 0.26
N ASN A 105 -5.58 -3.15 1.41
CA ASN A 105 -5.10 -1.88 1.98
C ASN A 105 -4.19 -1.15 0.97
N ASN A 106 -3.18 -1.84 0.45
CA ASN A 106 -2.20 -1.25 -0.46
C ASN A 106 -2.85 -0.78 -1.76
N ALA A 107 -3.77 -1.56 -2.34
CA ALA A 107 -4.54 -1.15 -3.51
C ALA A 107 -5.39 0.11 -3.24
N SER A 108 -6.10 0.15 -2.09
CA SER A 108 -6.92 1.30 -1.68
C SER A 108 -6.08 2.56 -1.49
N ASN A 109 -4.95 2.45 -0.80
CA ASN A 109 -4.06 3.56 -0.46
C ASN A 109 -3.41 4.16 -1.72
N VAL A 110 -2.94 3.32 -2.64
CA VAL A 110 -2.35 3.77 -3.91
C VAL A 110 -3.39 4.42 -4.82
N ALA A 111 -4.59 3.85 -4.90
CA ALA A 111 -5.70 4.41 -5.66
C ALA A 111 -6.10 5.79 -5.13
N GLN A 112 -6.30 5.93 -3.82
CA GLN A 112 -6.66 7.21 -3.20
C GLN A 112 -5.54 8.26 -3.33
N TYR A 113 -4.27 7.88 -3.12
CA TYR A 113 -3.13 8.80 -3.24
C TYR A 113 -3.05 9.47 -4.62
N TYR A 114 -3.14 8.70 -5.71
CA TYR A 114 -3.08 9.28 -7.06
C TYR A 114 -4.36 10.05 -7.42
N ARG A 115 -5.52 9.61 -6.91
CA ARG A 115 -6.79 10.34 -7.02
C ARG A 115 -6.72 11.72 -6.35
N ASP A 116 -6.09 11.84 -5.19
CA ASP A 116 -5.90 13.12 -4.48
C ASP A 116 -4.92 14.07 -5.21
N LEU A 117 -3.94 13.53 -5.92
CA LEU A 117 -3.09 14.27 -6.87
C LEU A 117 -3.81 14.60 -8.20
N GLY A 118 -4.96 13.97 -8.45
CA GLY A 118 -5.67 14.01 -9.72
C GLY A 118 -4.89 13.35 -10.87
N GLU A 119 -3.97 12.42 -10.59
CA GLU A 119 -3.21 11.65 -11.57
C GLU A 119 -3.84 10.26 -11.81
N PRO A 120 -3.81 9.74 -13.05
CA PRO A 120 -4.38 8.43 -13.34
C PRO A 120 -3.49 7.27 -12.87
N VAL A 121 -4.10 6.27 -12.24
CA VAL A 121 -3.46 5.00 -11.89
C VAL A 121 -4.26 3.79 -12.42
N SER A 122 -3.58 2.68 -12.73
CA SER A 122 -4.18 1.36 -12.96
C SER A 122 -3.59 0.34 -12.00
N ILE A 123 -4.43 -0.50 -11.39
CA ILE A 123 -4.02 -1.51 -10.41
C ILE A 123 -4.56 -2.89 -10.79
N GLU A 124 -3.70 -3.89 -10.95
CA GLU A 124 -4.10 -5.30 -11.11
C GLU A 124 -3.70 -6.12 -9.87
N VAL A 125 -4.68 -6.68 -9.17
CA VAL A 125 -4.47 -7.66 -8.09
C VAL A 125 -4.51 -9.06 -8.71
N VAL A 126 -3.36 -9.70 -8.87
CA VAL A 126 -3.20 -10.97 -9.57
C VAL A 126 -3.02 -12.11 -8.58
N THR A 127 -3.91 -13.11 -8.65
CA THR A 127 -4.01 -14.20 -7.68
C THR A 127 -3.68 -15.56 -8.29
N PHE A 128 -2.86 -16.35 -7.60
CA PHE A 128 -2.50 -17.72 -8.02
C PHE A 128 -2.03 -18.60 -6.86
N GLY A 129 -2.02 -19.92 -7.07
CA GLY A 129 -1.79 -20.90 -5.99
C GLY A 129 -2.83 -20.73 -4.87
N PRO A 130 -2.45 -20.89 -3.59
CA PRO A 130 -3.33 -20.64 -2.45
C PRO A 130 -3.99 -19.24 -2.45
N GLY A 131 -3.38 -18.25 -3.10
CA GLY A 131 -3.95 -16.90 -3.23
C GLY A 131 -5.26 -16.84 -4.02
N LEU A 132 -5.59 -17.84 -4.84
CA LEU A 132 -6.85 -17.85 -5.59
C LEU A 132 -8.09 -17.93 -4.68
N HIS A 133 -7.96 -18.45 -3.45
CA HIS A 133 -9.05 -18.42 -2.47
C HIS A 133 -9.57 -17.00 -2.19
N MET A 134 -8.75 -15.96 -2.40
CA MET A 134 -9.16 -14.55 -2.32
C MET A 134 -10.30 -14.19 -3.28
N LEU A 135 -10.37 -14.80 -4.47
CA LEU A 135 -11.35 -14.49 -5.51
C LEU A 135 -12.43 -15.57 -5.68
N ARG A 136 -12.39 -16.63 -4.86
CA ARG A 136 -13.37 -17.71 -4.89
C ARG A 136 -14.68 -17.31 -4.22
N ASP A 137 -15.78 -17.70 -4.84
CA ASP A 137 -17.11 -17.36 -4.33
C ASP A 137 -17.45 -18.09 -3.02
N ASP A 138 -16.91 -19.30 -2.85
CA ASP A 138 -17.20 -20.24 -1.75
C ASP A 138 -16.25 -20.13 -0.53
N THR A 139 -15.02 -19.65 -0.71
CA THR A 139 -14.00 -19.63 0.37
C THR A 139 -13.41 -18.26 0.71
N SER A 140 -13.73 -17.18 -0.03
CA SER A 140 -12.99 -15.93 0.14
C SER A 140 -13.27 -15.23 1.48
N PRO A 141 -12.24 -15.02 2.33
CA PRO A 141 -12.39 -14.30 3.60
C PRO A 141 -12.51 -12.78 3.42
N VAL A 142 -12.45 -12.27 2.17
CA VAL A 142 -12.48 -10.84 1.84
C VAL A 142 -13.50 -10.48 0.76
N LYS A 143 -14.37 -11.40 0.34
CA LYS A 143 -15.41 -11.20 -0.70
C LYS A 143 -16.23 -9.90 -0.53
N PRO A 144 -16.82 -9.58 0.64
CA PRO A 144 -17.55 -8.32 0.82
C PRO A 144 -16.66 -7.07 0.68
N ARG A 145 -15.37 -7.18 1.00
CA ARG A 145 -14.42 -6.07 0.89
C ARG A 145 -13.98 -5.83 -0.55
N ILE A 146 -13.87 -6.88 -1.36
CA ILE A 146 -13.61 -6.79 -2.80
C ILE A 146 -14.80 -6.14 -3.51
N GLU A 147 -16.02 -6.50 -3.13
CA GLU A 147 -17.26 -5.90 -3.66
C GLU A 147 -17.31 -4.38 -3.43
N VAL A 148 -17.10 -3.94 -2.19
CA VAL A 148 -17.01 -2.50 -1.85
C VAL A 148 -15.89 -1.81 -2.64
N LEU A 149 -14.70 -2.43 -2.75
CA LEU A 149 -13.58 -1.82 -3.47
C LEU A 149 -13.81 -1.70 -4.97
N ALA A 150 -14.44 -2.69 -5.61
CA ALA A 150 -14.76 -2.63 -7.04
C ALA A 150 -15.79 -1.52 -7.36
N MET A 151 -16.67 -1.17 -6.42
CA MET A 151 -17.60 -0.04 -6.57
C MET A 151 -16.92 1.32 -6.33
N SER A 152 -15.99 1.41 -5.37
CA SER A 152 -15.35 2.68 -4.96
C SER A 152 -14.04 3.00 -5.68
N HIS A 153 -13.45 2.03 -6.39
CA HIS A 153 -12.17 2.17 -7.09
C HIS A 153 -12.17 1.38 -8.42
N PRO A 154 -12.81 1.89 -9.49
CA PRO A 154 -12.78 1.27 -10.83
C PRO A 154 -11.36 1.16 -11.43
N GLU A 155 -10.38 1.86 -10.86
CA GLU A 155 -8.95 1.71 -11.18
C GLU A 155 -8.32 0.39 -10.68
N ILE A 156 -9.00 -0.35 -9.78
CA ILE A 156 -8.57 -1.65 -9.26
C ILE A 156 -9.30 -2.78 -10.01
N SER A 157 -8.57 -3.76 -10.55
CA SER A 157 -9.16 -4.97 -11.10
C SER A 157 -8.50 -6.25 -10.59
N PHE A 158 -9.29 -7.31 -10.46
CA PHE A 158 -8.86 -8.58 -9.86
C PHE A 158 -8.69 -9.66 -10.92
N LYS A 159 -7.54 -10.34 -10.92
CA LYS A 159 -7.21 -11.41 -11.89
C LYS A 159 -7.05 -12.76 -11.20
N ALA A 160 -7.76 -13.76 -11.72
CA ALA A 160 -7.73 -15.14 -11.27
C ALA A 160 -6.90 -16.01 -12.22
N CYS A 161 -5.92 -16.75 -11.71
CA CYS A 161 -5.12 -17.67 -12.52
C CYS A 161 -5.92 -18.93 -12.91
N GLY A 162 -6.27 -19.05 -14.19
CA GLY A 162 -7.01 -20.20 -14.75
C GLY A 162 -6.30 -21.53 -14.51
N ASN A 163 -4.97 -21.59 -14.69
CA ASN A 163 -4.18 -22.78 -14.33
C ASN A 163 -4.36 -23.20 -12.86
N THR A 164 -4.51 -22.24 -11.93
CA THR A 164 -4.76 -22.54 -10.51
C THR A 164 -6.22 -22.97 -10.29
N GLN A 165 -7.19 -22.30 -10.92
CA GLN A 165 -8.61 -22.63 -10.85
C GLN A 165 -8.88 -24.06 -11.32
N GLU A 166 -8.24 -24.46 -12.41
CA GLU A 166 -8.36 -25.79 -13.00
C GLU A 166 -7.66 -26.88 -12.18
N ASN A 167 -6.55 -26.55 -11.51
CA ASN A 167 -5.90 -27.47 -10.57
C ASN A 167 -6.73 -27.65 -9.29
N MET A 168 -7.35 -26.59 -8.77
CA MET A 168 -8.31 -26.67 -7.65
C MET A 168 -9.56 -27.49 -8.04
N ARG A 169 -10.11 -27.29 -9.24
CA ARG A 169 -11.25 -28.06 -9.78
C ARG A 169 -11.01 -29.56 -9.71
N LYS A 170 -9.81 -30.00 -10.13
CA LYS A 170 -9.38 -31.40 -10.10
C LYS A 170 -9.12 -31.91 -8.69
N ALA A 171 -8.43 -31.13 -7.86
CA ALA A 171 -8.08 -31.53 -6.49
C ALA A 171 -9.29 -31.65 -5.56
N GLU A 172 -10.31 -30.80 -5.74
CA GLU A 172 -11.53 -30.77 -4.92
C GLU A 172 -12.71 -31.52 -5.55
N ASN A 173 -12.55 -32.02 -6.79
CA ASN A 173 -13.58 -32.71 -7.58
C ASN A 173 -14.92 -31.96 -7.65
N LYS A 174 -14.86 -30.62 -7.80
CA LYS A 174 -16.03 -29.73 -7.92
C LYS A 174 -15.70 -28.51 -8.80
N ASP A 175 -16.72 -27.75 -9.18
CA ASP A 175 -16.51 -26.45 -9.83
C ASP A 175 -15.94 -25.41 -8.85
N ILE A 176 -15.12 -24.51 -9.38
CA ILE A 176 -14.43 -23.44 -8.63
C ILE A 176 -14.97 -22.11 -9.12
N ASN A 177 -16.14 -21.74 -8.59
CA ASN A 177 -16.79 -20.47 -8.88
C ASN A 177 -15.98 -19.29 -8.31
N LEU A 178 -15.96 -18.20 -9.06
CA LEU A 178 -15.28 -16.96 -8.70
C LEU A 178 -16.30 -15.84 -8.51
N ILE A 179 -15.93 -14.85 -7.69
CA ILE A 179 -16.72 -13.65 -7.47
C ILE A 179 -16.82 -12.83 -8.78
N PRO A 180 -17.93 -12.13 -9.07
CA PRO A 180 -18.15 -11.44 -10.34
C PRO A 180 -17.16 -10.30 -10.63
N GLN A 181 -16.43 -9.81 -9.63
CA GLN A 181 -15.35 -8.82 -9.77
C GLN A 181 -14.04 -9.40 -10.34
N ALA A 182 -13.93 -10.73 -10.48
CA ALA A 182 -12.71 -11.40 -10.92
C ALA A 182 -12.70 -11.74 -12.42
N THR A 183 -11.65 -11.33 -13.14
CA THR A 183 -11.38 -11.78 -14.52
C THR A 183 -10.42 -12.97 -14.52
N VAL A 184 -10.73 -14.04 -15.25
CA VAL A 184 -9.76 -15.16 -15.42
C VAL A 184 -8.66 -14.77 -16.42
N VAL A 185 -7.40 -15.01 -16.06
CA VAL A 185 -6.23 -14.93 -16.93
C VAL A 185 -5.57 -16.31 -17.03
N LYS A 186 -5.00 -16.66 -18.19
CA LYS A 186 -4.46 -18.01 -18.46
C LYS A 186 -3.44 -18.47 -17.40
N SER A 187 -2.50 -17.60 -17.04
CA SER A 187 -1.52 -17.84 -15.96
C SER A 187 -1.22 -16.55 -15.22
N GLY A 188 -1.38 -16.55 -13.89
CA GLY A 188 -1.14 -15.37 -13.05
C GLY A 188 0.32 -14.94 -13.02
N VAL A 189 1.27 -15.90 -13.01
CA VAL A 189 2.72 -15.58 -13.06
C VAL A 189 3.08 -14.91 -14.39
N VAL A 190 2.56 -15.42 -15.51
CA VAL A 190 2.80 -14.82 -16.84
C VAL A 190 2.19 -13.42 -16.90
N ARG A 191 0.99 -13.22 -16.35
CA ARG A 191 0.40 -11.87 -16.26
C ARG A 191 1.27 -10.89 -15.47
N VAL A 192 1.86 -11.33 -14.36
CA VAL A 192 2.82 -10.52 -13.57
C VAL A 192 4.10 -10.20 -14.36
N MET A 193 4.57 -11.09 -15.24
CA MET A 193 5.68 -10.82 -16.16
C MET A 193 5.30 -9.82 -17.25
N GLU A 194 4.21 -10.08 -17.99
CA GLU A 194 3.68 -9.18 -19.04
C GLU A 194 3.55 -7.73 -18.57
N LEU A 195 3.05 -7.53 -17.34
CA LEU A 195 2.84 -6.20 -16.76
C LEU A 195 4.18 -5.53 -16.42
N GLN A 196 5.15 -6.25 -15.85
CA GLN A 196 6.48 -5.70 -15.58
C GLN A 196 7.24 -5.35 -16.88
N GLU A 197 7.12 -6.18 -17.92
CA GLU A 197 7.66 -5.92 -19.27
C GLU A 197 7.04 -4.66 -19.89
N GLN A 198 5.74 -4.41 -19.64
CA GLN A 198 5.06 -3.16 -20.01
C GLN A 198 5.43 -1.96 -19.12
N GLY A 199 6.32 -2.13 -18.13
CA GLY A 199 6.75 -1.07 -17.20
C GLY A 199 5.74 -0.76 -16.09
N TRP A 200 5.03 -1.76 -15.58
CA TRP A 200 4.26 -1.66 -14.34
C TRP A 200 5.17 -1.90 -13.13
N SER A 201 4.96 -1.16 -12.04
CA SER A 201 5.60 -1.45 -10.76
C SER A 201 5.01 -2.73 -10.16
N TYR A 202 5.85 -3.64 -9.68
CA TYR A 202 5.43 -4.87 -9.01
C TYR A 202 5.60 -4.76 -7.50
N VAL A 203 4.57 -5.16 -6.76
CA VAL A 203 4.60 -5.30 -5.29
C VAL A 203 4.00 -6.65 -4.92
N LYS A 204 4.63 -7.32 -3.96
CA LYS A 204 4.09 -8.49 -3.29
C LYS A 204 4.10 -8.21 -1.78
N PRO A 205 2.92 -8.03 -1.16
CA PRO A 205 2.80 -7.92 0.30
C PRO A 205 3.20 -9.21 1.02
#